data_AF-A0A1Y3SNC5-F1
#
_entry.id   AF-A0A1Y3SNC5-F1
#
_cell.length_a   1.000
_cell.length_b   1.000
_cell.length_c   1.000
_cell.angle_alpha   90.00
_cell.angle_beta   90.00
_cell.angle_gamma   90.00
#
_symmetry.space_group_name_H-M   'P 1'
#
loop_
_entity.id
_entity.type
_entity.pdbx_description
1 polymer ?
#
loop_
_entity_poly.entity_id
_entity_poly.type
_entity_poly.pdbx_seq_one_letter_code
_entity_poly.pdbx_strand_id
1 'polypeptide(L)'
;MREAVTLDMKKILCTFACSAQADEPYNVATVRVPNRQIRSLRKRLRGSENWQIADGAIYHVSGVSVPAIASWGDMMTVRVAGRDRRYGILHLDYFGVRYIFAIPARVMGSTFELPGFDFNSTELQLLRLMASELRGVEDSHEVLITMKHPALKTAKVQRNEWREVTVDQEKLLDLLYQEPLLLQVIVAAVDVQLRSFKRLKQAPLGVYHFQVTKGSTCADRWLSQVLQAVTFVNEKGRYGMGPIEIMMQTQADSKVCRYFPDRLVVVRTSTTSHLRPLLDEMELAEANRKAGWNKMEKSMGTPIVISQGLLHCRKAVDFLVPADITELSGEEQDLLRAAAAQVLSRGTARNVLEQWEVSTSGMYAYRLDWFQIWRDILIKNIVQTWFGDSPLWQRAQQLLHKTQQQQEREEREREKKIADAVELLGDPDRFKNQILTERPESKEEAEMCLSSDAVAFRITFQKGADKGRTALAFTKGSLQRLLRGYGCSEMYYEAVLSRCEKLGLLDDKNRSITLGKETFNAVTIWVKSDEVLKF
;
A
#
# COMPACT_ATOMS: atom_id res chain seq x y z
N MET A 1 -24.64 -29.41 -15.07
CA MET A 1 -24.04 -28.39 -15.97
C MET A 1 -24.39 -26.95 -15.56
N ARG A 2 -25.68 -26.59 -15.36
CA ARG A 2 -26.06 -25.27 -14.82
C ARG A 2 -25.36 -24.93 -13.49
N GLU A 3 -25.44 -25.78 -12.49
CA GLU A 3 -24.84 -25.52 -11.17
C GLU A 3 -23.31 -25.39 -11.16
N ALA A 4 -22.60 -26.16 -12.00
CA ALA A 4 -21.14 -26.08 -12.12
C ALA A 4 -20.69 -24.74 -12.74
N VAL A 5 -21.39 -24.30 -13.80
CA VAL A 5 -21.17 -22.98 -14.43
C VAL A 5 -21.50 -21.85 -13.45
N THR A 6 -22.56 -21.97 -12.66
CA THR A 6 -22.92 -20.97 -11.65
C THR A 6 -21.88 -20.90 -10.51
N LEU A 7 -21.30 -22.03 -10.10
CA LEU A 7 -20.30 -22.08 -9.03
C LEU A 7 -18.96 -21.45 -9.48
N ASP A 8 -18.52 -21.71 -10.70
CA ASP A 8 -17.28 -21.12 -11.23
C ASP A 8 -17.46 -19.65 -11.58
N MET A 9 -18.63 -19.25 -12.10
CA MET A 9 -18.97 -17.84 -12.31
C MET A 9 -18.94 -17.04 -11.00
N LYS A 10 -19.49 -17.58 -9.91
CA LYS A 10 -19.42 -16.96 -8.57
C LYS A 10 -17.97 -16.77 -8.11
N LYS A 11 -17.08 -17.76 -8.33
CA LYS A 11 -15.65 -17.66 -7.97
C LYS A 11 -14.91 -16.61 -8.81
N ILE A 12 -15.20 -16.54 -10.11
CA ILE A 12 -14.54 -15.59 -11.01
C ILE A 12 -14.98 -14.16 -10.72
N LEU A 13 -16.28 -13.93 -10.53
CA LEU A 13 -16.83 -12.64 -10.09
C LEU A 13 -16.25 -12.19 -8.75
N CYS A 14 -16.08 -13.13 -7.83
CA CYS A 14 -15.42 -12.90 -6.55
C CYS A 14 -13.98 -12.37 -6.72
N THR A 15 -13.18 -13.06 -7.54
CA THR A 15 -11.80 -12.64 -7.86
C THR A 15 -11.77 -11.27 -8.53
N PHE A 16 -12.63 -11.05 -9.52
CA PHE A 16 -12.69 -9.78 -10.25
C PHE A 16 -13.16 -8.62 -9.36
N ALA A 17 -14.19 -8.84 -8.54
CA ALA A 17 -14.66 -7.85 -7.57
C ALA A 17 -13.66 -7.57 -6.46
N CYS A 18 -12.53 -8.29 -6.40
CA CYS A 18 -11.45 -8.02 -5.48
C CYS A 18 -10.24 -7.34 -6.15
N SER A 19 -10.16 -7.35 -7.47
CA SER A 19 -9.09 -6.69 -8.22
C SER A 19 -9.37 -5.18 -8.37
N ALA A 20 -8.33 -4.44 -8.78
CA ALA A 20 -8.44 -3.03 -9.17
C ALA A 20 -9.26 -2.81 -10.46
N GLN A 21 -9.70 -3.88 -11.14
CA GLN A 21 -10.43 -3.84 -12.41
C GLN A 21 -11.94 -3.96 -12.25
N ALA A 22 -12.46 -4.12 -11.01
CA ALA A 22 -13.87 -4.35 -10.66
C ALA A 22 -14.91 -3.34 -11.19
N ASP A 23 -14.42 -2.37 -11.93
CA ASP A 23 -15.01 -1.11 -12.30
C ASP A 23 -15.17 -1.00 -13.83
N GLU A 24 -14.70 -2.00 -14.58
CA GLU A 24 -14.80 -2.19 -16.03
C GLU A 24 -15.52 -3.51 -16.38
N PRO A 25 -16.10 -3.65 -17.59
CA PRO A 25 -16.61 -4.92 -18.10
C PRO A 25 -15.55 -6.02 -18.15
N TYR A 26 -15.92 -7.25 -17.80
CA TYR A 26 -14.99 -8.39 -17.83
C TYR A 26 -15.66 -9.68 -18.29
N ASN A 27 -14.95 -10.46 -19.12
CA ASN A 27 -15.41 -11.77 -19.58
C ASN A 27 -15.22 -12.82 -18.48
N VAL A 28 -16.33 -13.26 -17.90
CA VAL A 28 -16.38 -14.21 -16.79
C VAL A 28 -16.25 -15.65 -17.29
N ALA A 29 -16.83 -15.98 -18.45
CA ALA A 29 -16.79 -17.32 -18.99
C ALA A 29 -17.11 -17.32 -20.49
N THR A 30 -16.55 -18.31 -21.18
CA THR A 30 -16.87 -18.62 -22.57
C THR A 30 -17.33 -20.07 -22.65
N VAL A 31 -18.56 -20.29 -23.14
CA VAL A 31 -19.18 -21.63 -23.17
C VAL A 31 -19.90 -21.86 -24.50
N ARG A 32 -20.16 -23.13 -24.84
CA ARG A 32 -21.00 -23.45 -26.02
C ARG A 32 -22.44 -23.00 -25.75
N VAL A 33 -23.07 -22.36 -26.74
CA VAL A 33 -24.43 -21.82 -26.61
C VAL A 33 -25.43 -22.96 -26.33
N PRO A 34 -26.24 -22.89 -25.25
CA PRO A 34 -27.27 -23.90 -25.00
C PRO A 34 -28.40 -23.81 -26.05
N ASN A 35 -28.57 -24.87 -26.85
CA ASN A 35 -29.55 -24.94 -27.95
C ASN A 35 -30.98 -24.53 -27.55
N ARG A 36 -31.43 -24.87 -26.34
CA ARG A 36 -32.77 -24.50 -25.85
C ARG A 36 -32.90 -23.00 -25.59
N GLN A 37 -31.87 -22.37 -25.03
CA GLN A 37 -31.91 -20.95 -24.68
C GLN A 37 -31.82 -20.06 -25.92
N ILE A 38 -30.93 -20.38 -26.87
CA ILE A 38 -30.82 -19.60 -28.12
C ILE A 38 -32.08 -19.68 -28.97
N ARG A 39 -32.75 -20.85 -29.01
CA ARG A 39 -34.05 -20.99 -29.69
C ARG A 39 -35.11 -20.10 -29.04
N SER A 40 -35.11 -20.03 -27.70
CA SER A 40 -36.02 -19.15 -26.96
C SER A 40 -35.75 -17.68 -27.25
N LEU A 41 -34.49 -17.24 -27.22
CA LEU A 41 -34.10 -15.86 -27.53
C LEU A 41 -34.46 -15.47 -28.97
N ARG A 42 -34.18 -16.35 -29.94
CA ARG A 42 -34.59 -16.13 -31.34
C ARG A 42 -36.11 -16.03 -31.50
N LYS A 43 -36.88 -16.84 -30.76
CA LYS A 43 -38.36 -16.75 -30.77
C LYS A 43 -38.83 -15.39 -30.25
N ARG A 44 -38.21 -14.88 -29.17
CA ARG A 44 -38.53 -13.56 -28.61
C ARG A 44 -38.14 -12.42 -29.56
N LEU A 45 -36.95 -12.49 -30.17
CA LEU A 45 -36.51 -11.52 -31.18
C LEU A 45 -37.46 -11.44 -32.36
N ARG A 46 -37.91 -12.60 -32.89
CA ARG A 46 -38.88 -12.64 -34.00
C ARG A 46 -40.25 -12.05 -33.63
N GLY A 47 -40.57 -11.97 -32.34
CA GLY A 47 -41.78 -11.34 -31.83
C GLY A 47 -41.58 -9.89 -31.41
N SER A 48 -40.37 -9.33 -31.51
CA SER A 48 -40.12 -7.90 -31.24
C SER A 48 -40.42 -7.08 -32.49
N GLU A 49 -40.97 -5.89 -32.29
CA GLU A 49 -41.20 -4.91 -33.37
C GLU A 49 -39.90 -4.24 -33.81
N ASN A 50 -38.87 -4.25 -32.96
CA ASN A 50 -37.61 -3.53 -33.19
C ASN A 50 -36.53 -4.37 -33.89
N TRP A 51 -36.73 -5.68 -34.03
CA TRP A 51 -35.70 -6.61 -34.51
C TRP A 51 -36.20 -7.55 -35.58
N GLN A 52 -35.38 -7.75 -36.61
CA GLN A 52 -35.63 -8.71 -37.69
C GLN A 52 -34.44 -9.65 -37.85
N ILE A 53 -34.72 -10.93 -38.11
CA ILE A 53 -33.68 -11.93 -38.38
C ILE A 53 -33.84 -12.35 -39.84
N ALA A 54 -32.87 -11.99 -40.68
CA ALA A 54 -32.83 -12.30 -42.11
C ALA A 54 -31.45 -12.83 -42.48
N ASP A 55 -31.39 -13.91 -43.27
CA ASP A 55 -30.14 -14.50 -43.80
C ASP A 55 -29.04 -14.76 -42.77
N GLY A 56 -29.44 -15.07 -41.53
CA GLY A 56 -28.49 -15.32 -40.43
C GLY A 56 -27.97 -14.07 -39.72
N ALA A 57 -28.28 -12.86 -40.22
CA ALA A 57 -28.00 -11.58 -39.58
C ALA A 57 -29.20 -11.06 -38.77
N ILE A 58 -28.93 -10.14 -37.84
CA ILE A 58 -29.93 -9.52 -36.98
C ILE A 58 -29.93 -8.02 -37.24
N TYR A 59 -31.07 -7.48 -37.65
CA TYR A 59 -31.24 -6.08 -38.01
C TYR A 59 -32.13 -5.39 -37.00
N HIS A 60 -31.71 -4.19 -36.58
CA HIS A 60 -32.58 -3.26 -35.85
C HIS A 60 -33.42 -2.45 -36.84
N VAL A 61 -34.57 -1.93 -36.43
CA VAL A 61 -35.44 -1.05 -37.24
C VAL A 61 -34.74 0.21 -37.78
N SER A 62 -33.61 0.60 -37.18
CA SER A 62 -32.76 1.68 -37.72
C SER A 62 -31.95 1.29 -38.96
N GLY A 63 -32.07 0.06 -39.46
CA GLY A 63 -31.35 -0.46 -40.63
C GLY A 63 -29.93 -0.96 -40.33
N VAL A 64 -29.47 -0.87 -39.08
CA VAL A 64 -28.14 -1.32 -38.65
C VAL A 64 -28.20 -2.80 -38.26
N SER A 65 -27.27 -3.60 -38.79
CA SER A 65 -27.10 -4.99 -38.40
C SER A 65 -26.20 -5.13 -37.18
N VAL A 66 -26.52 -6.06 -36.30
CA VAL A 66 -25.62 -6.52 -35.23
C VAL A 66 -25.31 -8.00 -35.42
N PRO A 67 -24.06 -8.44 -35.15
CA PRO A 67 -23.65 -9.78 -35.52
C PRO A 67 -23.84 -10.83 -34.39
N ALA A 68 -24.47 -10.44 -33.27
CA ALA A 68 -24.67 -11.27 -32.09
C ALA A 68 -26.06 -11.09 -31.47
N ILE A 69 -26.49 -12.08 -30.67
CA ILE A 69 -27.66 -11.93 -29.79
C ILE A 69 -27.18 -11.60 -28.38
N ALA A 70 -27.62 -10.46 -27.83
CA ALA A 70 -27.31 -10.05 -26.48
C ALA A 70 -28.54 -10.21 -25.55
N SER A 71 -28.33 -10.71 -24.33
CA SER A 71 -29.39 -10.85 -23.32
C SER A 71 -28.86 -10.63 -21.91
N TRP A 72 -29.64 -9.96 -21.05
CA TRP A 72 -29.31 -9.86 -19.63
C TRP A 72 -29.68 -11.13 -18.88
N GLY A 73 -28.77 -11.58 -18.01
CA GLY A 73 -29.03 -12.55 -16.95
C GLY A 73 -29.30 -11.86 -15.61
N ASP A 74 -29.01 -12.58 -14.53
CA ASP A 74 -29.20 -12.08 -13.16
C ASP A 74 -28.32 -10.85 -12.86
N MET A 75 -28.79 -10.03 -11.92
CA MET A 75 -27.94 -9.06 -11.25
C MET A 75 -27.15 -9.79 -10.16
N MET A 76 -25.85 -9.51 -10.04
CA MET A 76 -24.99 -10.12 -9.04
C MET A 76 -24.35 -9.07 -8.16
N THR A 77 -24.50 -9.26 -6.85
CA THR A 77 -23.90 -8.38 -5.84
C THR A 77 -22.83 -9.13 -5.11
N VAL A 78 -21.58 -8.70 -5.29
CA VAL A 78 -20.43 -9.26 -4.60
C VAL A 78 -20.11 -8.41 -3.39
N ARG A 79 -20.29 -8.99 -2.20
CA ARG A 79 -19.93 -8.38 -0.93
C ARG A 79 -18.51 -8.76 -0.54
N VAL A 80 -17.61 -7.78 -0.57
CA VAL A 80 -16.18 -7.93 -0.20
C VAL A 80 -15.87 -7.00 0.96
N ALA A 81 -15.38 -7.55 2.07
CA ALA A 81 -15.02 -6.79 3.28
C ALA A 81 -16.12 -5.84 3.84
N GLY A 82 -17.40 -6.11 3.50
CA GLY A 82 -18.55 -5.29 3.89
C GLY A 82 -18.91 -4.15 2.93
N ARG A 83 -18.38 -4.17 1.71
CA ARG A 83 -18.82 -3.32 0.59
C ARG A 83 -19.45 -4.16 -0.49
N ASP A 84 -20.46 -3.60 -1.15
CA ASP A 84 -21.22 -4.27 -2.19
C ASP A 84 -20.83 -3.71 -3.56
N ARG A 85 -20.39 -4.60 -4.45
CA ARG A 85 -20.16 -4.30 -5.87
C ARG A 85 -21.23 -5.02 -6.68
N ARG A 86 -21.97 -4.28 -7.50
CA ARG A 86 -23.11 -4.80 -8.27
C ARG A 86 -22.73 -4.92 -9.74
N TYR A 87 -23.09 -6.03 -10.36
CA TYR A 87 -22.84 -6.32 -11.77
C TYR A 87 -24.10 -6.86 -12.44
N GLY A 88 -24.37 -6.42 -13.67
CA GLY A 88 -25.30 -7.09 -14.57
C GLY A 88 -24.56 -8.14 -15.38
N ILE A 89 -25.10 -9.35 -15.48
CA ILE A 89 -24.50 -10.41 -16.28
C ILE A 89 -25.03 -10.32 -17.72
N LEU A 90 -24.16 -9.95 -18.66
CA LEU A 90 -24.49 -9.88 -20.08
C LEU A 90 -24.09 -11.18 -20.77
N HIS A 91 -25.03 -11.84 -21.40
CA HIS A 91 -24.77 -12.95 -22.31
C HIS A 91 -24.71 -12.44 -23.75
N LEU A 92 -23.61 -12.70 -24.44
CA LEU A 92 -23.41 -12.41 -25.86
C LEU A 92 -23.25 -13.73 -26.61
N ASP A 93 -24.23 -14.08 -27.44
CA ASP A 93 -24.21 -15.26 -28.29
C ASP A 93 -23.68 -14.88 -29.69
N TYR A 94 -22.46 -15.31 -29.99
CA TYR A 94 -21.72 -14.98 -31.20
C TYR A 94 -21.13 -16.26 -31.82
N PHE A 95 -21.45 -16.53 -33.09
CA PHE A 95 -21.01 -17.72 -33.84
C PHE A 95 -21.12 -19.07 -33.09
N GLY A 96 -22.22 -19.28 -32.36
CA GLY A 96 -22.45 -20.54 -31.62
C GLY A 96 -21.67 -20.68 -30.31
N VAL A 97 -20.95 -19.63 -29.91
CA VAL A 97 -20.28 -19.48 -28.63
C VAL A 97 -20.99 -18.41 -27.81
N ARG A 98 -21.18 -18.66 -26.51
CA ARG A 98 -21.71 -17.70 -25.54
C ARG A 98 -20.56 -17.14 -24.73
N TYR A 99 -20.41 -15.83 -24.80
CA TYR A 99 -19.54 -15.05 -23.94
C TYR A 99 -20.38 -14.46 -22.81
N ILE A 100 -19.91 -14.63 -21.57
CA ILE A 100 -20.61 -14.16 -20.37
C ILE A 100 -19.78 -13.03 -19.78
N PHE A 101 -20.32 -11.82 -19.76
CA PHE A 101 -19.65 -10.64 -19.22
C PHE A 101 -20.27 -10.19 -17.90
N ALA A 102 -19.44 -9.74 -16.98
CA ALA A 102 -19.86 -8.97 -15.82
C ALA A 102 -19.74 -7.49 -16.15
N ILE A 103 -20.87 -6.79 -16.21
CA ILE A 103 -20.93 -5.35 -16.49
C ILE A 103 -21.20 -4.62 -15.18
N PRO A 104 -20.30 -3.75 -14.69
CA PRO A 104 -20.53 -3.00 -13.47
C PRO A 104 -21.83 -2.19 -13.54
N ALA A 105 -22.66 -2.25 -12.50
CA ALA A 105 -24.00 -1.65 -12.52
C ALA A 105 -23.98 -0.14 -12.85
N ARG A 106 -22.92 0.56 -12.43
CA ARG A 106 -22.73 1.98 -12.70
C ARG A 106 -22.52 2.33 -14.18
N VAL A 107 -21.98 1.40 -14.98
CA VAL A 107 -21.72 1.61 -16.42
C VAL A 107 -22.77 0.94 -17.31
N MET A 108 -23.67 0.14 -16.74
CA MET A 108 -24.76 -0.49 -17.52
C MET A 108 -25.62 0.54 -18.26
N GLY A 109 -25.79 1.73 -17.70
CA GLY A 109 -26.54 2.84 -18.31
C GLY A 109 -25.76 3.69 -19.31
N SER A 110 -24.43 3.56 -19.36
CA SER A 110 -23.53 4.33 -20.24
C SER A 110 -22.93 3.46 -21.35
N THR A 111 -22.11 4.08 -22.19
CA THR A 111 -21.28 3.36 -23.17
C THR A 111 -20.17 2.60 -22.43
N PHE A 112 -19.88 1.37 -22.86
CA PHE A 112 -18.81 0.53 -22.35
C PHE A 112 -18.30 -0.40 -23.45
N GLU A 113 -17.04 -0.83 -23.37
CA GLU A 113 -16.43 -1.77 -24.32
C GLU A 113 -16.54 -3.21 -23.82
N LEU A 114 -16.59 -4.18 -24.74
CA LEU A 114 -16.56 -5.60 -24.42
C LEU A 114 -15.17 -6.18 -24.72
N PRO A 115 -14.42 -6.64 -23.71
CA PRO A 115 -13.08 -7.17 -23.90
C PRO A 115 -13.05 -8.31 -24.95
N GLY A 116 -12.15 -8.18 -25.93
CA GLY A 116 -11.97 -9.16 -27.01
C GLY A 116 -12.91 -8.98 -28.21
N PHE A 117 -13.67 -7.89 -28.27
CA PHE A 117 -14.56 -7.55 -29.39
C PHE A 117 -14.34 -6.11 -29.83
N ASP A 118 -14.31 -5.88 -31.15
CA ASP A 118 -14.15 -4.57 -31.76
C ASP A 118 -15.50 -4.07 -32.32
N PHE A 119 -16.48 -3.94 -31.43
CA PHE A 119 -17.79 -3.39 -31.79
C PHE A 119 -17.74 -1.87 -31.73
N ASN A 120 -18.32 -1.20 -32.72
CA ASN A 120 -18.45 0.25 -32.68
C ASN A 120 -19.51 0.69 -31.64
N SER A 121 -19.53 1.99 -31.33
CA SER A 121 -20.45 2.55 -30.33
C SER A 121 -21.94 2.28 -30.63
N THR A 122 -22.31 2.27 -31.91
CA THR A 122 -23.68 2.03 -32.36
C THR A 122 -24.06 0.56 -32.18
N GLU A 123 -23.18 -0.37 -32.55
CA GLU A 123 -23.38 -1.80 -32.34
C GLU A 123 -23.51 -2.14 -30.85
N LEU A 124 -22.64 -1.58 -30.00
CA LEU A 124 -22.71 -1.77 -28.55
C LEU A 124 -24.02 -1.24 -27.95
N GLN A 125 -24.46 -0.06 -28.40
CA GLN A 125 -25.74 0.51 -27.98
C GLN A 125 -26.92 -0.39 -28.38
N LEU A 126 -26.89 -0.93 -29.59
CA LEU A 126 -27.91 -1.84 -30.11
C LEU A 126 -27.91 -3.18 -29.38
N LEU A 127 -26.75 -3.77 -29.11
CA LEU A 127 -26.63 -4.99 -28.30
C LEU A 127 -27.17 -4.77 -26.88
N ARG A 128 -26.94 -3.61 -26.27
CA ARG A 128 -27.48 -3.27 -24.94
C ARG A 128 -29.01 -3.11 -24.98
N LEU A 129 -29.54 -2.48 -26.03
CA LEU A 129 -30.98 -2.31 -26.23
C LEU A 129 -31.65 -3.68 -26.44
N MET A 130 -31.06 -4.51 -27.29
CA MET A 130 -31.48 -5.91 -27.48
C MET A 130 -31.51 -6.66 -26.15
N ALA A 131 -30.45 -6.56 -25.35
CA ALA A 131 -30.38 -7.25 -24.07
C ALA A 131 -31.48 -6.81 -23.11
N SER A 132 -31.85 -5.53 -23.15
CA SER A 132 -32.92 -4.94 -22.34
C SER A 132 -34.31 -5.41 -22.79
N GLU A 133 -34.58 -5.47 -24.09
CA GLU A 133 -35.85 -5.99 -24.63
C GLU A 133 -36.01 -7.50 -24.44
N LEU A 134 -34.90 -8.24 -24.55
CA LEU A 134 -34.87 -9.67 -24.32
C LEU A 134 -34.82 -10.05 -22.84
N ARG A 135 -34.91 -9.10 -21.92
CA ARG A 135 -35.09 -9.37 -20.49
C ARG A 135 -36.55 -9.70 -20.20
N GLY A 136 -36.86 -10.81 -19.56
CA GLY A 136 -38.22 -11.15 -19.12
C GLY A 136 -38.62 -10.40 -17.84
N VAL A 137 -39.93 -10.28 -17.58
CA VAL A 137 -40.47 -9.68 -16.34
C VAL A 137 -40.09 -10.48 -15.09
N GLU A 138 -39.80 -11.78 -15.25
CA GLU A 138 -39.34 -12.69 -14.17
C GLU A 138 -37.81 -12.68 -13.97
N ASP A 139 -37.02 -12.00 -14.83
CA ASP A 139 -35.55 -12.07 -14.88
C ASP A 139 -34.84 -10.95 -14.04
N SER A 140 -35.40 -10.61 -12.88
CA SER A 140 -34.83 -9.61 -11.96
C SER A 140 -34.50 -10.21 -10.59
N HIS A 141 -33.76 -11.30 -10.58
CA HIS A 141 -33.18 -11.84 -9.36
C HIS A 141 -31.82 -11.22 -9.09
N GLU A 142 -31.63 -10.72 -7.88
CA GLU A 142 -30.33 -10.23 -7.40
C GLU A 142 -29.68 -11.31 -6.54
N VAL A 143 -28.56 -11.84 -7.01
CA VAL A 143 -27.81 -12.89 -6.33
C VAL A 143 -26.71 -12.25 -5.47
N LEU A 144 -26.82 -12.38 -4.15
CA LEU A 144 -25.77 -11.96 -3.22
C LEU A 144 -24.67 -13.03 -3.11
N ILE A 145 -23.44 -12.66 -3.42
CA ILE A 145 -22.23 -13.47 -3.27
C ILE A 145 -21.38 -12.83 -2.18
N THR A 146 -21.19 -13.53 -1.06
CA THR A 146 -20.38 -13.00 0.05
C THR A 146 -18.98 -13.61 0.07
N MET A 147 -17.96 -12.77 -0.06
CA MET A 147 -16.56 -13.15 0.18
C MET A 147 -16.09 -12.68 1.54
N LYS A 148 -15.89 -13.64 2.46
CA LYS A 148 -15.41 -13.33 3.80
C LYS A 148 -13.90 -13.05 3.85
N HIS A 149 -13.09 -13.75 3.04
CA HIS A 149 -11.62 -13.70 3.10
C HIS A 149 -11.00 -13.79 1.69
N PRO A 150 -11.08 -12.72 0.89
CA PRO A 150 -10.65 -12.76 -0.50
C PRO A 150 -9.13 -12.91 -0.64
N ALA A 151 -8.33 -12.13 0.09
CA ALA A 151 -6.87 -12.21 0.09
C ALA A 151 -6.34 -13.61 0.44
N LEU A 152 -6.91 -14.25 1.47
CA LEU A 152 -6.52 -15.60 1.88
C LEU A 152 -6.81 -16.65 0.79
N LYS A 153 -7.91 -16.49 0.04
CA LYS A 153 -8.22 -17.40 -1.08
C LYS A 153 -7.21 -17.22 -2.20
N THR A 154 -6.90 -15.98 -2.57
CA THR A 154 -5.91 -15.64 -3.59
C THR A 154 -4.53 -16.17 -3.22
N ALA A 155 -4.09 -15.93 -1.99
CA ALA A 155 -2.84 -16.45 -1.45
C ALA A 155 -2.74 -17.96 -1.56
N LYS A 156 -3.79 -18.71 -1.20
CA LYS A 156 -3.77 -20.17 -1.30
C LYS A 156 -3.58 -20.66 -2.73
N VAL A 157 -4.27 -20.06 -3.70
CA VAL A 157 -4.18 -20.48 -5.10
C VAL A 157 -2.76 -20.25 -5.61
N GLN A 158 -2.26 -19.02 -5.48
CA GLN A 158 -0.94 -18.65 -6.02
C GLN A 158 0.20 -19.35 -5.29
N ARG A 159 0.15 -19.40 -3.95
CA ARG A 159 1.17 -20.08 -3.16
C ARG A 159 1.26 -21.56 -3.49
N ASN A 160 0.14 -22.24 -3.75
CA ASN A 160 0.13 -23.68 -4.05
C ASN A 160 0.84 -24.02 -5.36
N GLU A 161 0.94 -23.09 -6.31
CA GLU A 161 1.73 -23.28 -7.55
C GLU A 161 3.22 -23.45 -7.24
N TRP A 162 3.71 -22.81 -6.18
CA TRP A 162 5.13 -22.76 -5.81
C TRP A 162 5.50 -23.61 -4.60
N ARG A 163 4.51 -24.07 -3.83
CA ARG A 163 4.73 -24.72 -2.54
C ARG A 163 5.47 -26.06 -2.65
N GLU A 164 5.25 -26.79 -3.74
CA GLU A 164 5.87 -28.09 -4.00
C GLU A 164 7.24 -27.96 -4.69
N VAL A 165 7.65 -26.73 -5.04
CA VAL A 165 8.98 -26.47 -5.59
C VAL A 165 10.01 -26.56 -4.46
N THR A 166 10.99 -27.46 -4.63
CA THR A 166 12.11 -27.58 -3.71
C THR A 166 12.95 -26.30 -3.75
N VAL A 167 13.16 -25.70 -2.58
CA VAL A 167 14.01 -24.51 -2.44
C VAL A 167 15.46 -24.95 -2.37
N ASP A 168 16.29 -24.43 -3.27
CA ASP A 168 17.74 -24.56 -3.19
C ASP A 168 18.25 -23.71 -2.01
N GLN A 169 18.44 -24.37 -0.86
CA GLN A 169 18.82 -23.72 0.39
C GLN A 169 20.21 -23.07 0.30
N GLU A 170 21.14 -23.65 -0.46
CA GLU A 170 22.49 -23.11 -0.58
C GLU A 170 22.48 -21.82 -1.39
N LYS A 171 21.83 -21.83 -2.57
CA LYS A 171 21.64 -20.61 -3.36
C LYS A 171 20.86 -19.54 -2.61
N LEU A 172 19.83 -19.91 -1.86
CA LEU A 172 19.05 -18.95 -1.07
C LEU A 172 19.92 -18.30 0.00
N LEU A 173 20.73 -19.09 0.71
CA LEU A 173 21.61 -18.57 1.74
C LEU A 173 22.69 -17.65 1.16
N ASP A 174 23.29 -18.03 0.04
CA ASP A 174 24.30 -17.22 -0.64
C ASP A 174 23.71 -15.89 -1.14
N LEU A 175 22.49 -15.92 -1.69
CA LEU A 175 21.77 -14.71 -2.09
C LEU A 175 21.49 -13.78 -0.88
N LEU A 176 21.10 -14.33 0.27
CA LEU A 176 20.89 -13.55 1.50
C LEU A 176 22.20 -12.99 2.09
N TYR A 177 23.35 -13.62 1.83
CA TYR A 177 24.67 -13.08 2.20
C TYR A 177 25.10 -11.94 1.28
N GLN A 178 24.83 -12.07 -0.02
CA GLN A 178 25.12 -11.03 -1.01
C GLN A 178 24.26 -9.79 -0.75
N GLU A 179 22.98 -9.99 -0.46
CA GLU A 179 22.01 -8.92 -0.25
C GLU A 179 21.28 -9.06 1.10
N PRO A 180 21.87 -8.64 2.23
CA PRO A 180 21.26 -8.79 3.56
C PRO A 180 19.89 -8.11 3.72
N LEU A 181 19.64 -7.05 2.96
CA LEU A 181 18.36 -6.33 2.95
C LEU A 181 17.22 -7.21 2.43
N LEU A 182 17.52 -8.20 1.59
CA LEU A 182 16.54 -9.10 0.99
C LEU A 182 15.68 -9.82 2.05
N LEU A 183 16.29 -10.27 3.14
CA LEU A 183 15.56 -10.89 4.25
C LEU A 183 14.48 -9.96 4.80
N GLN A 184 14.80 -8.66 4.95
CA GLN A 184 13.89 -7.67 5.53
C GLN A 184 12.71 -7.36 4.61
N VAL A 185 12.93 -7.33 3.29
CA VAL A 185 11.85 -7.18 2.30
C VAL A 185 10.92 -8.40 2.33
N ILE A 186 11.48 -9.61 2.40
CA ILE A 186 10.69 -10.85 2.49
C ILE A 186 9.89 -10.86 3.79
N VAL A 187 10.50 -10.50 4.92
CA VAL A 187 9.82 -10.40 6.24
C VAL A 187 8.65 -9.44 6.16
N ALA A 188 8.85 -8.24 5.58
CA ALA A 188 7.80 -7.26 5.41
C ALA A 188 6.64 -7.84 4.58
N ALA A 189 6.93 -8.44 3.43
CA ALA A 189 5.92 -9.03 2.57
C ALA A 189 5.20 -10.23 3.23
N VAL A 190 5.92 -11.09 3.95
CA VAL A 190 5.34 -12.24 4.65
C VAL A 190 4.44 -11.77 5.78
N ASP A 191 4.82 -10.78 6.57
CA ASP A 191 4.01 -10.23 7.67
C ASP A 191 2.63 -9.79 7.15
N VAL A 192 2.64 -8.95 6.10
CA VAL A 192 1.40 -8.43 5.50
C VAL A 192 0.49 -9.55 5.02
N GLN A 193 1.08 -10.58 4.41
CA GLN A 193 0.31 -11.68 3.85
C GLN A 193 -0.20 -12.67 4.88
N LEU A 194 0.57 -12.93 5.94
CA LEU A 194 0.13 -13.76 7.06
C LEU A 194 -1.08 -13.13 7.77
N ARG A 195 -1.26 -11.81 7.74
CA ARG A 195 -2.41 -11.14 8.36
C ARG A 195 -3.74 -11.46 7.69
N SER A 196 -3.73 -11.90 6.42
CA SER A 196 -4.92 -12.47 5.75
C SER A 196 -5.47 -13.72 6.45
N PHE A 197 -4.68 -14.35 7.31
CA PHE A 197 -5.10 -15.49 8.11
C PHE A 197 -5.85 -14.98 9.34
N LYS A 198 -7.15 -15.34 9.44
CA LYS A 198 -8.12 -14.93 10.48
C LYS A 198 -7.61 -14.89 11.93
N ARG A 199 -6.56 -15.65 12.26
CA ARG A 199 -5.97 -15.74 13.60
C ARG A 199 -5.17 -14.50 14.00
N LEU A 200 -4.66 -13.71 13.05
CA LEU A 200 -3.75 -12.59 13.34
C LEU A 200 -4.43 -11.25 13.62
N LYS A 201 -5.70 -11.23 14.00
CA LYS A 201 -6.40 -9.98 14.35
C LYS A 201 -5.75 -9.21 15.50
N GLN A 202 -5.01 -9.91 16.35
CA GLN A 202 -4.33 -9.35 17.52
C GLN A 202 -2.88 -8.94 17.23
N ALA A 203 -2.34 -9.26 16.06
CA ALA A 203 -0.97 -8.93 15.70
C ALA A 203 -0.74 -7.41 15.80
N PRO A 204 0.42 -6.96 16.33
CA PRO A 204 0.73 -5.54 16.47
C PRO A 204 0.82 -4.88 15.09
N LEU A 205 0.55 -3.59 15.03
CA LEU A 205 0.65 -2.79 13.80
C LEU A 205 1.96 -2.01 13.80
N GLY A 206 2.50 -1.79 12.61
CA GLY A 206 3.69 -0.99 12.38
C GLY A 206 3.87 -0.74 10.89
N VAL A 207 5.01 -0.19 10.51
CA VAL A 207 5.36 0.20 9.15
C VAL A 207 6.74 -0.36 8.81
N TYR A 208 6.83 -1.12 7.72
CA TYR A 208 8.12 -1.43 7.11
C TYR A 208 8.45 -0.31 6.14
N HIS A 209 9.51 0.45 6.41
CA HIS A 209 9.85 1.62 5.61
C HIS A 209 11.20 1.43 4.91
N PHE A 210 11.17 1.49 3.59
CA PHE A 210 12.34 1.40 2.74
C PHE A 210 12.66 2.79 2.19
N GLN A 211 13.75 3.37 2.69
CA GLN A 211 14.24 4.65 2.22
C GLN A 211 15.07 4.45 0.95
N VAL A 212 14.58 5.02 -0.15
CA VAL A 212 15.25 4.97 -1.46
C VAL A 212 15.81 6.35 -1.78
N THR A 213 17.09 6.39 -2.12
CA THR A 213 17.76 7.64 -2.51
C THR A 213 17.13 8.20 -3.79
N LYS A 214 16.89 9.51 -3.81
CA LYS A 214 16.31 10.21 -4.96
C LYS A 214 17.12 9.92 -6.24
N GLY A 215 16.44 9.44 -7.27
CA GLY A 215 17.06 9.14 -8.58
C GLY A 215 17.67 7.74 -8.69
N SER A 216 17.66 6.92 -7.64
CA SER A 216 18.12 5.53 -7.73
C SER A 216 17.05 4.63 -8.36
N THR A 217 17.12 4.47 -9.68
CA THR A 217 16.21 3.59 -10.43
C THR A 217 16.47 2.11 -10.16
N CYS A 218 17.72 1.74 -9.88
CA CYS A 218 18.09 0.35 -9.57
C CYS A 218 17.47 -0.12 -8.24
N ALA A 219 17.59 0.69 -7.18
CA ALA A 219 16.98 0.41 -5.88
C ALA A 219 15.47 0.24 -5.97
N ASP A 220 14.79 1.14 -6.69
CA ASP A 220 13.34 1.09 -6.86
C ASP A 220 12.90 -0.17 -7.63
N ARG A 221 13.60 -0.49 -8.73
CA ARG A 221 13.32 -1.68 -9.54
C ARG A 221 13.60 -2.98 -8.80
N TRP A 222 14.73 -3.07 -8.09
CA TRP A 222 15.07 -4.22 -7.26
C TRP A 222 13.99 -4.47 -6.21
N LEU A 223 13.57 -3.43 -5.48
CA LEU A 223 12.54 -3.57 -4.45
C LEU A 223 11.20 -4.02 -5.05
N SER A 224 10.82 -3.46 -6.20
CA SER A 224 9.64 -3.90 -6.96
C SER A 224 9.75 -5.36 -7.40
N GLN A 225 10.90 -5.82 -7.92
CA GLN A 225 11.15 -7.21 -8.33
C GLN A 225 11.00 -8.18 -7.15
N VAL A 226 11.62 -7.86 -6.01
CA VAL A 226 11.54 -8.69 -4.80
C VAL A 226 10.08 -8.79 -4.34
N LEU A 227 9.39 -7.65 -4.16
CA LEU A 227 8.01 -7.63 -3.70
C LEU A 227 7.06 -8.34 -4.68
N GLN A 228 7.28 -8.20 -5.99
CA GLN A 228 6.59 -8.94 -7.03
C GLN A 228 6.82 -10.46 -6.90
N ALA A 229 8.04 -10.90 -6.67
CA ALA A 229 8.37 -12.31 -6.47
C ALA A 229 7.65 -12.90 -5.26
N VAL A 230 7.49 -12.14 -4.17
CA VAL A 230 6.91 -12.69 -2.93
C VAL A 230 5.44 -12.32 -2.69
N THR A 231 4.73 -11.75 -3.67
CA THR A 231 3.30 -11.39 -3.52
C THR A 231 2.38 -12.52 -3.98
N PHE A 232 1.59 -13.06 -3.05
CA PHE A 232 0.58 -14.10 -3.29
C PHE A 232 -0.85 -13.64 -2.99
N VAL A 233 -1.02 -12.59 -2.19
CA VAL A 233 -2.34 -12.11 -1.74
C VAL A 233 -3.05 -11.20 -2.73
N ASN A 234 -2.48 -10.81 -3.87
CA ASN A 234 -3.09 -9.88 -4.82
C ASN A 234 -3.55 -10.61 -6.09
N GLU A 235 -4.69 -10.24 -6.68
CA GLU A 235 -5.14 -10.85 -7.95
C GLU A 235 -4.23 -10.53 -9.13
N LYS A 236 -4.12 -11.48 -10.08
CA LYS A 236 -3.62 -11.21 -11.44
C LYS A 236 -4.54 -10.17 -12.09
N GLY A 237 -4.05 -8.95 -12.33
CA GLY A 237 -4.83 -7.84 -12.89
C GLY A 237 -3.97 -6.83 -13.66
N ARG A 238 -4.51 -5.63 -13.95
CA ARG A 238 -3.91 -4.57 -14.80
C ARG A 238 -2.48 -4.15 -14.38
N TYR A 239 -2.07 -4.43 -13.15
CA TYR A 239 -0.75 -4.13 -12.57
C TYR A 239 0.17 -5.36 -12.47
N GLY A 240 -0.17 -6.47 -13.14
CA GLY A 240 0.63 -7.70 -13.14
C GLY A 240 0.60 -8.48 -11.82
N MET A 241 1.48 -9.47 -11.71
CA MET A 241 1.77 -10.23 -10.49
C MET A 241 2.56 -9.33 -9.53
N GLY A 242 1.94 -8.52 -8.68
CA GLY A 242 2.72 -7.59 -7.85
C GLY A 242 1.96 -6.90 -6.71
N PRO A 243 2.67 -6.11 -5.89
CA PRO A 243 2.06 -5.25 -4.88
C PRO A 243 1.02 -4.29 -5.48
N ILE A 244 0.01 -3.92 -4.70
CA ILE A 244 -0.86 -2.77 -5.02
C ILE A 244 -0.09 -1.51 -4.64
N GLU A 245 0.23 -0.67 -5.62
CA GLU A 245 0.97 0.57 -5.36
C GLU A 245 0.01 1.76 -5.17
N ILE A 246 0.22 2.53 -4.10
CA ILE A 246 -0.51 3.75 -3.80
C ILE A 246 0.48 4.90 -3.73
N MET A 247 0.29 5.91 -4.59
CA MET A 247 1.03 7.17 -4.51
C MET A 247 0.32 8.10 -3.54
N MET A 248 0.90 8.34 -2.37
CA MET A 248 0.38 9.28 -1.39
C MET A 248 0.90 10.69 -1.69
N GLN A 249 0.00 11.54 -2.17
CA GLN A 249 0.26 12.95 -2.44
C GLN A 249 -0.21 13.85 -1.31
N THR A 250 -1.17 13.38 -0.50
CA THR A 250 -1.74 14.11 0.62
C THR A 250 -1.97 13.19 1.82
N GLN A 251 -2.19 13.80 2.99
CA GLN A 251 -2.60 13.06 4.19
C GLN A 251 -3.96 12.35 4.03
N ALA A 252 -4.85 12.85 3.16
CA ALA A 252 -6.16 12.24 2.92
C ALA A 252 -6.04 10.88 2.21
N ASP A 253 -4.98 10.66 1.44
CA ASP A 253 -4.71 9.43 0.70
C ASP A 253 -4.44 8.24 1.62
N SER A 254 -4.07 8.48 2.89
CA SER A 254 -3.90 7.42 3.91
C SER A 254 -5.15 6.55 4.05
N LYS A 255 -6.34 7.11 3.78
CA LYS A 255 -7.62 6.38 3.81
C LYS A 255 -7.75 5.36 2.68
N VAL A 256 -7.01 5.53 1.58
CA VAL A 256 -7.01 4.61 0.42
C VAL A 256 -6.45 3.24 0.81
N CYS A 257 -5.47 3.19 1.73
CA CYS A 257 -4.94 1.93 2.27
C CYS A 257 -6.03 1.05 2.89
N ARG A 258 -7.11 1.65 3.42
CA ARG A 258 -8.25 0.93 4.00
C ARG A 258 -9.12 0.23 2.95
N TYR A 259 -8.95 0.53 1.66
CA TYR A 259 -9.69 -0.09 0.57
C TYR A 259 -9.17 -1.48 0.20
N PHE A 260 -7.99 -1.86 0.69
CA PHE A 260 -7.32 -3.12 0.35
C PHE A 260 -6.98 -3.94 1.60
N PRO A 261 -7.98 -4.34 2.42
CA PRO A 261 -7.71 -5.12 3.62
C PRO A 261 -7.08 -6.46 3.27
N ASP A 262 -6.10 -6.87 4.07
CA ASP A 262 -5.35 -8.13 3.94
C ASP A 262 -4.57 -8.31 2.62
N ARG A 263 -4.45 -7.26 1.81
CA ARG A 263 -3.67 -7.23 0.56
C ARG A 263 -2.28 -6.68 0.81
N LEU A 264 -1.35 -7.02 -0.08
CA LEU A 264 -0.02 -6.46 -0.04
C LEU A 264 -0.04 -5.12 -0.78
N VAL A 265 0.06 -4.05 0.00
CA VAL A 265 0.01 -2.66 -0.45
C VAL A 265 1.37 -2.02 -0.20
N VAL A 266 1.89 -1.37 -1.24
CA VAL A 266 3.09 -0.54 -1.19
C VAL A 266 2.66 0.92 -1.30
N VAL A 267 3.01 1.70 -0.30
CA VAL A 267 2.74 3.13 -0.24
C VAL A 267 4.00 3.87 -0.65
N ARG A 268 3.91 4.66 -1.71
CA ARG A 268 4.98 5.54 -2.18
C ARG A 268 4.66 6.97 -1.79
N THR A 269 5.62 7.68 -1.21
CA THR A 269 5.49 9.10 -0.88
C THR A 269 6.82 9.83 -1.03
N SER A 270 6.77 11.11 -1.41
CA SER A 270 7.95 11.98 -1.46
C SER A 270 8.32 12.51 -0.07
N THR A 271 7.37 12.58 0.86
CA THR A 271 7.57 13.04 2.24
C THR A 271 6.93 12.08 3.24
N THR A 272 7.64 11.83 4.33
CA THR A 272 7.15 11.00 5.44
C THR A 272 6.06 11.68 6.26
N SER A 273 5.91 13.01 6.14
CA SER A 273 4.86 13.78 6.82
C SER A 273 3.43 13.35 6.43
N HIS A 274 3.23 12.85 5.19
CA HIS A 274 1.92 12.34 4.74
C HIS A 274 1.49 11.07 5.50
N LEU A 275 2.42 10.35 6.13
CA LEU A 275 2.16 9.12 6.86
C LEU A 275 1.79 9.37 8.32
N ARG A 276 1.89 10.62 8.80
CA ARG A 276 1.62 10.96 10.20
C ARG A 276 0.23 10.49 10.69
N PRO A 277 -0.87 10.70 9.95
CA PRO A 277 -2.19 10.21 10.38
C PRO A 277 -2.24 8.68 10.53
N LEU A 278 -1.50 7.97 9.67
CA LEU A 278 -1.42 6.51 9.69
C LEU A 278 -0.70 6.02 10.95
N LEU A 279 0.43 6.65 11.28
CA LEU A 279 1.23 6.33 12.46
C LEU A 279 0.46 6.63 13.75
N ASP A 280 -0.21 7.78 13.84
CA ASP A 280 -0.98 8.19 15.02
C ASP A 280 -2.15 7.22 15.28
N GLU A 281 -2.81 6.74 14.23
CA GLU A 281 -3.85 5.71 14.34
C GLU A 281 -3.29 4.38 14.87
N MET A 282 -2.10 3.97 14.41
CA MET A 282 -1.43 2.76 14.91
C MET A 282 -1.00 2.88 16.38
N GLU A 283 -0.47 4.04 16.78
CA GLU A 283 -0.09 4.32 18.17
C GLU A 283 -1.32 4.27 19.08
N LEU A 284 -2.41 4.92 18.69
CA LEU A 284 -3.68 4.90 19.43
C LEU A 284 -4.27 3.49 19.52
N ALA A 285 -4.23 2.74 18.42
CA ALA A 285 -4.71 1.36 18.37
C ALA A 285 -3.94 0.43 19.33
N GLU A 286 -2.61 0.58 19.39
CA GLU A 286 -1.80 -0.18 20.35
C GLU A 286 -2.07 0.27 21.80
N ALA A 287 -2.16 1.57 22.06
CA ALA A 287 -2.44 2.10 23.38
C ALA A 287 -3.78 1.56 23.93
N ASN A 288 -4.82 1.56 23.09
CA ASN A 288 -6.13 0.99 23.41
C ASN A 288 -6.03 -0.51 23.73
N ARG A 289 -5.27 -1.29 22.93
CA ARG A 289 -5.05 -2.72 23.21
C ARG A 289 -4.31 -2.94 24.51
N LYS A 290 -3.25 -2.18 24.78
CA LYS A 290 -2.48 -2.23 26.05
C LYS A 290 -3.36 -1.88 27.25
N ALA A 291 -4.40 -1.06 27.07
CA ALA A 291 -5.40 -0.74 28.08
C ALA A 291 -6.57 -1.77 28.17
N GLY A 292 -6.53 -2.87 27.42
CA GLY A 292 -7.55 -3.92 27.43
C GLY A 292 -8.78 -3.66 26.55
N TRP A 293 -8.75 -2.62 25.71
CA TRP A 293 -9.86 -2.29 24.81
C TRP A 293 -9.77 -3.12 23.53
N ASN A 294 -10.70 -4.07 23.35
CA ASN A 294 -10.67 -5.05 22.26
C ASN A 294 -11.46 -4.66 21.00
N LYS A 295 -12.08 -3.49 20.97
CA LYS A 295 -12.93 -3.06 19.85
C LYS A 295 -12.07 -2.37 18.78
N MET A 296 -11.38 -3.16 17.97
CA MET A 296 -10.74 -2.63 16.77
C MET A 296 -11.75 -2.39 15.66
N GLU A 297 -11.75 -1.17 15.12
CA GLU A 297 -12.28 -0.91 13.79
C GLU A 297 -11.54 -1.75 12.75
N LYS A 298 -12.21 -2.04 11.62
CA LYS A 298 -11.68 -2.94 10.57
C LYS A 298 -10.24 -2.54 10.19
N SER A 299 -9.35 -3.50 10.37
CA SER A 299 -7.90 -3.32 10.42
C SER A 299 -7.34 -2.59 9.20
N MET A 300 -6.61 -1.52 9.47
CA MET A 300 -5.49 -1.13 8.64
C MET A 300 -4.49 -2.29 8.59
N GLY A 301 -4.07 -2.71 7.39
CA GLY A 301 -2.96 -3.66 7.25
C GLY A 301 -1.63 -3.00 7.64
N THR A 302 -0.57 -3.78 7.80
CA THR A 302 0.80 -3.25 7.93
C THR A 302 1.25 -2.74 6.55
N PRO A 303 1.44 -1.44 6.33
CA PRO A 303 1.89 -0.93 5.04
C PRO A 303 3.39 -1.19 4.86
N ILE A 304 3.77 -1.44 3.61
CA ILE A 304 5.15 -1.30 3.16
C ILE A 304 5.26 0.09 2.56
N VAL A 305 6.16 0.92 3.08
CA VAL A 305 6.32 2.31 2.65
C VAL A 305 7.65 2.45 1.93
N ILE A 306 7.64 3.12 0.79
CA ILE A 306 8.83 3.54 0.06
C ILE A 306 8.85 5.06 0.02
N SER A 307 9.92 5.69 0.53
CA SER A 307 10.04 7.14 0.50
C SER A 307 11.49 7.62 0.46
N GLN A 308 11.70 8.92 0.30
CA GLN A 308 13.04 9.53 0.27
C GLN A 308 13.54 9.96 1.66
N GLY A 309 12.64 10.24 2.60
CA GLY A 309 12.96 10.67 3.96
C GLY A 309 12.83 9.54 4.97
N LEU A 310 13.42 9.67 6.16
CA LEU A 310 13.25 8.71 7.25
C LEU A 310 11.95 8.96 8.03
N LEU A 311 11.33 7.89 8.54
CA LEU A 311 10.22 8.00 9.48
C LEU A 311 10.74 8.13 10.91
N HIS A 312 11.70 7.29 11.28
CA HIS A 312 12.39 7.26 12.57
C HIS A 312 11.44 7.39 13.76
N CYS A 313 10.55 6.40 13.91
CA CYS A 313 9.57 6.37 14.98
C CYS A 313 9.34 4.94 15.46
N ARG A 314 8.80 4.77 16.69
CA ARG A 314 8.57 3.44 17.30
C ARG A 314 7.63 2.52 16.51
N LYS A 315 6.82 3.07 15.61
CA LYS A 315 5.92 2.29 14.74
C LYS A 315 6.50 2.00 13.38
N ALA A 316 7.70 2.48 13.08
CA ALA A 316 8.36 2.26 11.82
C ALA A 316 9.68 1.55 12.03
N VAL A 317 10.07 0.75 11.05
CA VAL A 317 11.39 0.16 10.96
C VAL A 317 11.96 0.65 9.66
N ASP A 318 12.98 1.50 9.76
CA ASP A 318 13.63 2.14 8.62
C ASP A 318 14.76 1.27 8.10
N PHE A 319 14.71 0.97 6.80
CA PHE A 319 15.75 0.31 6.04
C PHE A 319 16.28 1.23 4.96
N LEU A 320 17.60 1.39 4.90
CA LEU A 320 18.27 2.11 3.81
C LEU A 320 18.42 1.15 2.63
N VAL A 321 17.89 1.52 1.46
CA VAL A 321 18.12 0.74 0.23
C VAL A 321 19.38 1.27 -0.46
N PRO A 322 20.43 0.45 -0.66
CA PRO A 322 21.64 0.86 -1.36
C PRO A 322 21.34 1.29 -2.80
N ALA A 323 22.03 2.32 -3.27
CA ALA A 323 21.79 2.87 -4.61
C ALA A 323 22.37 1.99 -5.73
N ASP A 324 23.40 1.21 -5.40
CA ASP A 324 24.20 0.32 -6.25
C ASP A 324 23.77 -1.16 -6.17
N ILE A 325 22.54 -1.41 -5.69
CA ILE A 325 22.00 -2.76 -5.58
C ILE A 325 21.78 -3.42 -6.96
N THR A 326 22.10 -4.71 -7.06
CA THR A 326 21.99 -5.47 -8.30
C THR A 326 20.60 -6.07 -8.45
N GLU A 327 20.04 -6.02 -9.67
CA GLU A 327 18.75 -6.62 -9.97
C GLU A 327 18.75 -8.14 -9.85
N LEU A 328 17.60 -8.71 -9.52
CA LEU A 328 17.44 -10.16 -9.42
C LEU A 328 17.21 -10.78 -10.80
N SER A 329 17.96 -11.83 -11.10
CA SER A 329 17.69 -12.74 -12.22
C SER A 329 16.33 -13.43 -12.09
N GLY A 330 15.82 -13.96 -13.20
CA GLY A 330 14.56 -14.73 -13.19
C GLY A 330 14.60 -15.94 -12.26
N GLU A 331 15.74 -16.63 -12.21
CA GLU A 331 15.97 -17.79 -11.34
C GLU A 331 15.95 -17.40 -9.85
N GLU A 332 16.57 -16.28 -9.49
CA GLU A 332 16.54 -15.77 -8.12
C GLU A 332 15.12 -15.37 -7.72
N GLN A 333 14.36 -14.75 -8.61
CA GLN A 333 12.95 -14.44 -8.33
C GLN A 333 12.10 -15.71 -8.14
N ASP A 334 12.33 -16.78 -8.91
CA ASP A 334 11.66 -18.07 -8.74
C ASP A 334 12.05 -18.77 -7.44
N LEU A 335 13.34 -18.67 -7.06
CA LEU A 335 13.82 -19.15 -5.77
C LEU A 335 13.13 -18.43 -4.61
N LEU A 336 12.96 -17.11 -4.71
CA LEU A 336 12.24 -16.31 -3.72
C LEU A 336 10.75 -16.65 -3.66
N ARG A 337 10.11 -16.88 -4.82
CA ARG A 337 8.71 -17.36 -4.89
C ARG A 337 8.56 -18.67 -4.12
N ALA A 338 9.41 -19.65 -4.40
CA ALA A 338 9.39 -20.94 -3.72
C ALA A 338 9.64 -20.80 -2.21
N ALA A 339 10.66 -20.02 -1.81
CA ALA A 339 11.01 -19.78 -0.41
C ALA A 339 9.87 -19.11 0.37
N ALA A 340 9.28 -18.04 -0.16
CA ALA A 340 8.16 -17.35 0.47
C ALA A 340 6.90 -18.25 0.53
N ALA A 341 6.67 -19.08 -0.49
CA ALA A 341 5.52 -19.98 -0.52
C ALA A 341 5.55 -21.05 0.59
N GLN A 342 6.73 -21.53 0.98
CA GLN A 342 6.91 -22.47 2.10
C GLN A 342 6.53 -21.85 3.46
N VAL A 343 6.84 -20.57 3.65
CA VAL A 343 6.57 -19.83 4.90
C VAL A 343 5.09 -19.51 5.08
N LEU A 344 4.38 -19.18 4.01
CA LEU A 344 3.00 -18.68 4.07
C LEU A 344 1.99 -19.77 4.43
N SER A 345 1.89 -20.14 5.71
CA SER A 345 1.04 -21.22 6.18
C SER A 345 0.22 -20.84 7.42
N ARG A 346 -0.87 -21.60 7.65
CA ARG A 346 -1.65 -21.50 8.89
C ARG A 346 -0.84 -21.89 10.13
N GLY A 347 0.14 -22.79 9.96
CA GLY A 347 1.03 -23.22 11.03
C GLY A 347 1.96 -22.08 11.44
N THR A 348 2.61 -21.44 10.48
CA THR A 348 3.49 -20.28 10.69
C THR A 348 2.74 -19.13 11.36
N ALA A 349 1.56 -18.75 10.85
CA ALA A 349 0.75 -17.69 11.45
C ALA A 349 0.38 -18.00 12.91
N ARG A 350 0.07 -19.27 13.22
CA ARG A 350 -0.23 -19.71 14.59
C ARG A 350 1.01 -19.61 15.48
N ASN A 351 2.13 -20.18 15.02
CA ASN A 351 3.37 -20.23 15.80
C ASN A 351 3.90 -18.84 16.14
N VAL A 352 3.90 -17.93 15.16
CA VAL A 352 4.32 -16.53 15.36
C VAL A 352 3.43 -15.84 16.40
N LEU A 353 2.10 -16.02 16.31
CA LEU A 353 1.17 -15.44 17.27
C LEU A 353 1.38 -15.99 18.69
N GLU A 354 1.46 -17.32 18.84
CA GLU A 354 1.63 -17.98 20.14
C GLU A 354 2.95 -17.54 20.81
N GLN A 355 4.06 -17.49 20.06
CA GLN A 355 5.34 -16.98 20.59
C GLN A 355 5.25 -15.51 20.98
N TRP A 356 4.52 -14.71 20.20
CA TRP A 356 4.35 -13.28 20.49
C TRP A 356 3.48 -13.05 21.73
N GLU A 357 2.37 -13.79 21.88
CA GLU A 357 1.50 -13.73 23.06
C GLU A 357 2.29 -14.09 24.32
N VAL A 358 3.11 -15.16 24.28
CA VAL A 358 3.99 -15.54 25.40
C VAL A 358 5.02 -14.44 25.71
N SER A 359 5.58 -13.81 24.68
CA SER A 359 6.58 -12.73 24.85
C SER A 359 5.96 -11.42 25.35
N THR A 360 4.64 -11.28 25.28
CA THR A 360 3.91 -10.04 25.61
C THR A 360 2.88 -10.20 26.73
N SER A 361 2.82 -11.36 27.41
CA SER A 361 1.87 -11.64 28.49
C SER A 361 2.31 -11.20 29.89
N GLY A 362 3.49 -10.59 30.04
CA GLY A 362 4.04 -10.16 31.34
C GLY A 362 3.48 -8.82 31.86
N MET A 363 3.59 -8.58 33.16
CA MET A 363 3.12 -7.33 33.81
C MET A 363 3.76 -6.05 33.23
N TYR A 364 4.96 -6.15 32.67
CA TYR A 364 5.70 -5.03 32.08
C TYR A 364 5.54 -4.91 30.56
N ALA A 365 4.63 -5.67 29.95
CA ALA A 365 4.45 -5.70 28.50
C ALA A 365 4.06 -4.34 27.90
N TYR A 366 3.48 -3.43 28.69
CA TYR A 366 3.16 -2.07 28.25
C TYR A 366 4.39 -1.26 27.82
N ARG A 367 5.58 -1.56 28.37
CA ARG A 367 6.85 -0.90 28.05
C ARG A 367 7.52 -1.44 26.79
N LEU A 368 7.11 -2.61 26.33
CA LEU A 368 7.74 -3.30 25.21
C LEU A 368 7.29 -2.70 23.88
N ASP A 369 8.21 -2.72 22.92
CA ASP A 369 7.90 -2.51 21.52
C ASP A 369 7.33 -3.81 20.94
N TRP A 370 6.00 -3.88 20.88
CA TRP A 370 5.29 -5.05 20.41
C TRP A 370 5.57 -5.37 18.94
N PHE A 371 5.80 -4.34 18.11
CA PHE A 371 6.05 -4.53 16.68
C PHE A 371 7.47 -5.05 16.43
N GLN A 372 8.47 -4.55 17.16
CA GLN A 372 9.83 -5.08 17.12
C GLN A 372 9.87 -6.56 17.51
N ILE A 373 9.26 -6.93 18.65
CA ILE A 373 9.19 -8.33 19.11
C ILE A 373 8.51 -9.22 18.06
N TRP A 374 7.42 -8.74 17.46
CA TRP A 374 6.73 -9.45 16.37
C TRP A 374 7.64 -9.71 15.18
N ARG A 375 8.39 -8.69 14.73
CA ARG A 375 9.33 -8.81 13.61
C ARG A 375 10.42 -9.85 13.92
N ASP A 376 11.00 -9.82 15.11
CA ASP A 376 12.07 -10.74 15.51
C ASP A 376 11.59 -12.20 15.53
N ILE A 377 10.39 -12.44 16.06
CA ILE A 377 9.74 -13.76 16.03
C ILE A 377 9.48 -14.20 14.58
N LEU A 378 9.00 -13.28 13.74
CA LEU A 378 8.71 -13.58 12.34
C LEU A 378 9.99 -13.95 11.56
N ILE A 379 11.06 -13.17 11.71
CA ILE A 379 12.37 -13.47 11.11
C ILE A 379 12.86 -14.85 11.54
N LYS A 380 12.82 -15.14 12.84
CA LYS A 380 13.24 -16.45 13.37
C LYS A 380 12.42 -17.60 12.76
N ASN A 381 11.10 -17.43 12.64
CA ASN A 381 10.22 -18.44 12.05
C ASN A 381 10.48 -18.64 10.55
N ILE A 382 10.75 -17.57 9.81
CA ILE A 382 11.12 -17.61 8.39
C ILE A 382 12.41 -18.42 8.21
N VAL A 383 13.47 -18.03 8.92
CA VAL A 383 14.79 -18.68 8.83
C VAL A 383 14.71 -20.14 9.28
N GLN A 384 13.95 -20.45 10.34
CA GLN A 384 13.70 -21.82 10.78
C GLN A 384 12.94 -22.65 9.75
N THR A 385 12.00 -22.05 9.01
CA THR A 385 11.27 -22.74 7.95
C THR A 385 12.20 -23.14 6.81
N TRP A 386 13.14 -22.25 6.43
CA TRP A 386 14.04 -22.51 5.32
C TRP A 386 15.21 -23.41 5.68
N PHE A 387 15.74 -23.33 6.91
CA PHE A 387 17.02 -23.94 7.27
C PHE A 387 16.99 -24.80 8.54
N GLY A 388 15.85 -24.93 9.23
CA GLY A 388 15.79 -25.55 10.57
C GLY A 388 16.32 -26.98 10.64
N ASP A 389 16.04 -27.78 9.61
CA ASP A 389 16.51 -29.17 9.49
C ASP A 389 17.72 -29.31 8.54
N SER A 390 18.30 -28.17 8.12
CA SER A 390 19.39 -28.13 7.15
C SER A 390 20.76 -28.14 7.85
N PRO A 391 21.80 -28.77 7.26
CA PRO A 391 23.18 -28.58 7.72
C PRO A 391 23.63 -27.11 7.64
N LEU A 392 22.93 -26.27 6.87
CA LEU A 392 23.20 -24.83 6.74
C LEU A 392 22.65 -23.99 7.91
N TRP A 393 21.92 -24.59 8.86
CA TRP A 393 21.30 -23.88 9.99
C TRP A 393 22.27 -22.95 10.72
N GLN A 394 23.48 -23.43 11.05
CA GLN A 394 24.48 -22.63 11.76
C GLN A 394 24.93 -21.39 10.97
N ARG A 395 25.12 -21.53 9.64
CA ARG A 395 25.46 -20.40 8.76
C ARG A 395 24.30 -19.39 8.71
N ALA A 396 23.06 -19.87 8.57
CA ALA A 396 21.88 -19.03 8.57
C ALA A 396 21.70 -18.27 9.89
N GLN A 397 21.96 -18.90 11.04
CA GLN A 397 21.94 -18.23 12.35
C GLN A 397 23.02 -17.14 12.46
N GLN A 398 24.23 -17.39 11.96
CA GLN A 398 25.30 -16.41 11.94
C GLN A 398 24.93 -15.20 11.06
N LEU A 399 24.34 -15.42 9.88
CA LEU A 399 23.83 -14.36 9.02
C LEU A 399 22.77 -13.52 9.73
N LEU A 400 21.81 -14.17 10.39
CA LEU A 400 20.76 -13.49 11.15
C LEU A 400 21.37 -12.59 12.24
N HIS A 401 22.30 -13.14 13.03
CA HIS A 401 22.96 -12.39 14.09
C HIS A 401 23.74 -11.18 13.56
N LYS A 402 24.50 -11.36 12.47
CA LYS A 402 25.23 -10.27 11.80
C LYS A 402 24.28 -9.19 11.28
N THR A 403 23.19 -9.59 10.64
CA THR A 403 22.18 -8.66 10.08
C THR A 403 21.52 -7.84 11.19
N GLN A 404 21.17 -8.48 12.31
CA GLN A 404 20.59 -7.79 13.47
C GLN A 404 21.58 -6.79 14.10
N GLN A 405 22.82 -7.21 14.32
CA GLN A 405 23.85 -6.31 14.86
C GLN A 405 24.10 -5.10 13.95
N GLN A 406 24.11 -5.31 12.64
CA GLN A 406 24.27 -4.23 11.67
C GLN A 406 23.07 -3.26 11.73
N GLN A 407 21.85 -3.78 11.74
CA GLN A 407 20.63 -2.97 11.85
C GLN A 407 20.63 -2.11 13.12
N GLU A 408 20.98 -2.69 14.27
CA GLU A 408 21.05 -1.96 15.55
C GLU A 408 22.14 -0.88 15.55
N ARG A 409 23.28 -1.12 14.89
CA ARG A 409 24.35 -0.13 14.75
C ARG A 409 23.88 1.05 13.90
N GLU A 410 23.27 0.77 12.75
CA GLU A 410 22.74 1.81 11.87
C GLU A 410 21.63 2.61 12.55
N GLU A 411 20.74 1.97 13.31
CA GLU A 411 19.69 2.65 14.07
C GLU A 411 20.28 3.57 15.15
N ARG A 412 21.31 3.12 15.87
CA ARG A 412 22.04 3.94 16.85
C ARG A 412 22.73 5.13 16.20
N GLU A 413 23.37 4.94 15.05
CA GLU A 413 23.98 6.03 14.30
C GLU A 413 22.94 7.03 13.78
N ARG A 414 21.77 6.56 13.34
CA ARG A 414 20.65 7.43 12.94
C ARG A 414 20.10 8.24 14.10
N GLU A 415 19.82 7.62 15.25
CA GLU A 415 19.35 8.35 16.44
C GLU A 415 20.38 9.38 16.88
N LYS A 416 21.68 9.04 16.86
CA LYS A 416 22.74 10.00 17.19
C LYS A 416 22.73 11.21 16.25
N LYS A 417 22.67 11.02 14.94
CA LYS A 417 22.60 12.12 13.96
C LYS A 417 21.37 13.01 14.18
N ILE A 418 20.23 12.42 14.50
CA ILE A 418 19.00 13.16 14.79
C ILE A 418 19.14 13.94 16.10
N ALA A 419 19.68 13.31 17.15
CA ALA A 419 19.90 13.95 18.45
C ALA A 419 20.87 15.14 18.33
N ASP A 420 22.02 14.96 17.67
CA ASP A 420 23.02 16.00 17.46
C ASP A 420 22.44 17.19 16.66
N ALA A 421 21.60 16.92 15.65
CA ALA A 421 20.91 17.94 14.87
C ALA A 421 19.85 18.70 15.71
N VAL A 422 19.10 17.99 16.55
CA VAL A 422 18.09 18.61 17.42
C VAL A 422 18.75 19.45 18.52
N GLU A 423 19.88 18.99 19.06
CA GLU A 423 20.70 19.75 20.01
C GLU A 423 21.24 21.03 19.36
N LEU A 424 21.77 20.94 18.13
CA LEU A 424 22.18 22.11 17.36
C LEU A 424 21.05 23.13 17.25
N LEU A 425 19.85 22.71 16.84
CA LEU A 425 18.71 23.62 16.68
C LEU A 425 18.20 24.21 18.00
N GLY A 426 18.44 23.51 19.12
CA GLY A 426 18.13 23.98 20.47
C GLY A 426 19.16 24.96 21.04
N ASP A 427 20.31 25.15 20.37
CA ASP A 427 21.40 26.04 20.77
C ASP A 427 21.84 26.96 19.62
N PRO A 428 21.11 28.07 19.39
CA PRO A 428 21.41 29.04 18.34
C PRO A 428 22.82 29.65 18.38
N ASP A 429 23.50 29.64 19.53
CA ASP A 429 24.82 30.25 19.65
C ASP A 429 25.88 29.50 18.83
N ARG A 430 25.66 28.21 18.59
CA ARG A 430 26.54 27.36 17.75
C ARG A 430 26.61 27.81 16.29
N PHE A 431 25.61 28.54 15.82
CA PHE A 431 25.54 29.04 14.44
C PHE A 431 25.15 30.53 14.37
N LYS A 432 25.37 31.30 15.45
CA LYS A 432 24.99 32.72 15.54
C LYS A 432 25.51 33.59 14.39
N ASN A 433 26.71 33.27 13.88
CA ASN A 433 27.34 34.02 12.79
C ASN A 433 26.61 33.82 11.44
N GLN A 434 25.73 32.83 11.35
CA GLN A 434 24.92 32.54 10.17
C GLN A 434 23.47 33.05 10.33
N ILE A 435 23.14 33.69 11.46
CA ILE A 435 21.82 34.28 11.70
C ILE A 435 21.87 35.76 11.29
N LEU A 436 20.91 36.21 10.47
CA LEU A 436 20.80 37.63 10.13
C LEU A 436 20.62 38.46 11.40
N THR A 437 21.43 39.52 11.51
CA THR A 437 21.39 40.43 12.66
C THR A 437 20.09 41.23 12.69
N GLU A 438 19.63 41.65 11.51
CA GLU A 438 18.39 42.40 11.33
C GLU A 438 17.32 41.54 10.66
N ARG A 439 16.05 41.85 10.97
CA ARG A 439 14.91 41.20 10.32
C ARG A 439 14.78 41.79 8.91
N PRO A 440 14.69 40.97 7.84
CA PRO A 440 14.48 41.46 6.48
C PRO A 440 13.23 42.34 6.36
N GLU A 441 13.30 43.37 5.51
CA GLU A 441 12.18 44.29 5.28
C GLU A 441 11.18 43.77 4.24
N SER A 442 11.63 42.88 3.35
CA SER A 442 10.85 42.30 2.26
C SER A 442 11.01 40.78 2.17
N LYS A 443 10.09 40.14 1.44
CA LYS A 443 10.16 38.70 1.16
C LYS A 443 11.34 38.37 0.25
N GLU A 444 11.58 39.18 -0.78
CA GLU A 444 12.68 39.00 -1.73
C GLU A 444 14.04 39.06 -1.03
N GLU A 445 14.22 40.01 -0.11
CA GLU A 445 15.44 40.11 0.69
C GLU A 445 15.63 38.87 1.57
N ALA A 446 14.56 38.40 2.24
CA ALA A 446 14.62 37.19 3.04
C ALA A 446 15.00 35.96 2.20
N GLU A 447 14.39 35.77 1.02
CA GLU A 447 14.69 34.66 0.12
C GLU A 447 16.14 34.73 -0.39
N MET A 448 16.60 35.92 -0.80
CA MET A 448 17.97 36.14 -1.27
C MET A 448 18.99 35.82 -0.17
N CYS A 449 18.86 36.40 1.01
CA CYS A 449 19.80 36.21 2.12
C CYS A 449 19.80 34.77 2.63
N LEU A 450 18.63 34.13 2.75
CA LEU A 450 18.53 32.74 3.18
C LEU A 450 18.94 31.75 2.08
N SER A 451 19.06 32.18 0.82
CA SER A 451 19.65 31.36 -0.24
C SER A 451 21.18 31.40 -0.27
N SER A 452 21.84 32.39 0.36
CA SER A 452 23.30 32.53 0.40
C SER A 452 23.96 32.00 1.69
N ASP A 453 24.53 32.86 2.52
CA ASP A 453 25.33 32.50 3.71
C ASP A 453 24.48 32.41 4.98
N ALA A 454 23.38 33.15 5.04
CA ALA A 454 22.51 33.12 6.21
C ALA A 454 21.65 31.85 6.24
N VAL A 455 21.37 31.36 7.44
CA VAL A 455 20.50 30.18 7.66
C VAL A 455 19.14 30.55 8.24
N ALA A 456 19.06 31.64 9.01
CA ALA A 456 17.82 32.12 9.63
C ALA A 456 17.84 33.62 9.93
N PHE A 457 16.68 34.17 10.30
CA PHE A 457 16.56 35.46 10.97
C PHE A 457 15.64 35.36 12.20
N ARG A 458 15.78 36.29 13.15
CA ARG A 458 14.97 36.31 14.39
C ARG A 458 13.61 36.95 14.17
N ILE A 459 12.60 36.39 14.84
CA ILE A 459 11.24 36.90 14.89
C ILE A 459 10.76 36.94 16.34
N THR A 460 10.37 38.11 16.80
CA THR A 460 9.66 38.28 18.08
C THR A 460 8.19 38.55 17.80
N PHE A 461 7.30 37.74 18.37
CA PHE A 461 5.87 37.87 18.14
C PHE A 461 5.29 39.03 18.95
N GLN A 462 4.56 39.92 18.29
CA GLN A 462 4.01 41.14 18.91
C GLN A 462 2.56 40.98 19.41
N LYS A 463 1.86 39.95 18.95
CA LYS A 463 0.42 39.71 19.19
C LYS A 463 0.13 38.22 19.30
N GLY A 464 -1.01 37.87 19.92
CA GLY A 464 -1.47 36.49 20.08
C GLY A 464 -0.89 35.78 21.31
N ALA A 465 -1.12 34.47 21.40
CA ALA A 465 -0.68 33.63 22.53
C ALA A 465 0.85 33.58 22.67
N ASP A 466 1.59 33.82 21.59
CA ASP A 466 3.06 33.80 21.57
C ASP A 466 3.70 35.18 21.81
N LYS A 467 2.92 36.20 22.19
CA LYS A 467 3.43 37.56 22.36
C LYS A 467 4.66 37.59 23.28
N GLY A 468 5.73 38.24 22.83
CA GLY A 468 7.00 38.36 23.54
C GLY A 468 7.96 37.18 23.34
N ARG A 469 7.49 36.04 22.80
CA ARG A 469 8.36 34.90 22.48
C ARG A 469 9.14 35.18 21.20
N THR A 470 10.35 34.61 21.13
CA THR A 470 11.26 34.75 19.98
C THR A 470 11.52 33.39 19.33
N ALA A 471 11.45 33.36 18.01
CA ALA A 471 11.76 32.20 17.18
C ALA A 471 12.78 32.57 16.10
N LEU A 472 13.46 31.56 15.57
CA LEU A 472 14.25 31.64 14.35
C LEU A 472 13.42 31.16 13.17
N ALA A 473 13.42 31.93 12.09
CA ALA A 473 12.73 31.61 10.84
C ALA A 473 13.72 31.15 9.78
N PHE A 474 13.50 29.94 9.26
CA PHE A 474 14.29 29.30 8.21
C PHE A 474 13.44 29.09 6.95
N THR A 475 14.06 29.14 5.77
CA THR A 475 13.50 28.42 4.63
C THR A 475 13.81 26.93 4.78
N LYS A 476 13.06 26.06 4.08
CA LYS A 476 13.41 24.62 4.01
C LYS A 476 14.85 24.41 3.54
N GLY A 477 15.26 25.13 2.48
CA GLY A 477 16.61 25.02 1.91
C GLY A 477 17.71 25.49 2.87
N SER A 478 17.48 26.61 3.56
CA SER A 478 18.47 27.16 4.51
C SER A 478 18.63 26.26 5.74
N LEU A 479 17.54 25.69 6.26
CA LEU A 479 17.60 24.70 7.34
C LEU A 479 18.29 23.42 6.90
N GLN A 480 17.98 22.89 5.71
CA GLN A 480 18.67 21.72 5.16
C GLN A 480 20.17 21.96 4.96
N ARG A 481 20.58 23.17 4.54
CA ARG A 481 21.99 23.55 4.42
C ARG A 481 22.68 23.59 5.79
N LEU A 482 22.04 24.18 6.80
CA LEU A 482 22.55 24.16 8.18
C LEU A 482 22.77 22.72 8.65
N LEU A 483 21.75 21.86 8.55
CA LEU A 483 21.84 20.46 8.97
C LEU A 483 22.94 19.70 8.22
N ARG A 484 23.08 19.92 6.91
CA ARG A 484 24.12 19.29 6.09
C ARG A 484 25.52 19.68 6.55
N GLY A 485 25.72 20.94 6.95
CA GLY A 485 26.98 21.41 7.52
C GLY A 485 27.42 20.66 8.78
N TYR A 486 26.48 20.01 9.48
CA TYR A 486 26.72 19.20 10.68
C TYR A 486 26.52 17.69 10.43
N GLY A 487 26.67 17.23 9.19
CA GLY A 487 26.65 15.80 8.85
C GLY A 487 25.26 15.16 8.84
N CYS A 488 24.19 15.97 8.89
CA CYS A 488 22.80 15.53 8.85
C CYS A 488 22.21 15.82 7.47
N SER A 489 22.13 14.79 6.61
CA SER A 489 21.64 14.92 5.24
C SER A 489 20.12 15.17 5.18
N GLU A 490 19.62 15.53 4.00
CA GLU A 490 18.21 15.86 3.78
C GLU A 490 17.23 14.74 4.15
N MET A 491 17.67 13.48 4.12
CA MET A 491 16.84 12.33 4.49
C MET A 491 16.37 12.38 5.96
N TYR A 492 17.12 13.05 6.84
CA TYR A 492 16.81 13.18 8.25
C TYR A 492 15.89 14.36 8.56
N TYR A 493 15.66 15.26 7.59
CA TYR A 493 14.96 16.53 7.79
C TYR A 493 13.62 16.37 8.53
N GLU A 494 12.75 15.49 8.03
CA GLU A 494 11.42 15.28 8.62
C GLU A 494 11.50 14.64 10.02
N ALA A 495 12.45 13.72 10.22
CA ALA A 495 12.68 13.08 11.52
C ALA A 495 13.19 14.08 12.58
N VAL A 496 14.10 14.99 12.19
CA VAL A 496 14.59 16.08 13.03
C VAL A 496 13.43 17.00 13.41
N LEU A 497 12.62 17.45 12.45
CA LEU A 497 11.47 18.31 12.74
C LEU A 497 10.46 17.62 13.66
N SER A 498 10.16 16.34 13.44
CA SER A 498 9.26 15.58 14.33
C SER A 498 9.82 15.46 15.74
N ARG A 499 11.14 15.33 15.90
CA ARG A 499 11.80 15.29 17.21
C ARG A 499 11.77 16.66 17.90
N CYS A 500 12.04 17.74 17.16
CA CYS A 500 11.89 19.12 17.66
C CYS A 500 10.46 19.40 18.13
N GLU A 501 9.45 18.95 17.37
CA GLU A 501 8.02 19.07 17.73
C GLU A 501 7.72 18.37 19.06
N LYS A 502 8.18 17.12 19.23
CA LYS A 502 8.01 16.35 20.49
C LYS A 502 8.70 16.99 21.70
N LEU A 503 9.78 17.72 21.48
CA LEU A 503 10.52 18.44 22.53
C LEU A 503 10.00 19.88 22.76
N GLY A 504 8.99 20.32 22.02
CA GLY A 504 8.46 21.68 22.09
C GLY A 504 9.43 22.75 21.55
N LEU A 505 10.44 22.36 20.77
CA LEU A 505 11.37 23.28 20.12
C LEU A 505 10.80 23.86 18.81
N LEU A 506 9.99 23.09 18.09
CA LEU A 506 9.36 23.55 16.85
C LEU A 506 8.13 24.41 17.16
N ASP A 507 8.04 25.60 16.56
CA ASP A 507 6.82 26.42 16.56
C ASP A 507 5.87 25.96 15.45
N ASP A 508 6.32 26.03 14.20
CA ASP A 508 5.53 25.67 13.03
C ASP A 508 6.44 25.20 11.88
N LYS A 509 5.95 24.29 11.05
CA LYS A 509 6.64 23.80 9.84
C LYS A 509 6.44 24.74 8.65
N ASN A 510 5.44 25.62 8.70
CA ASN A 510 5.07 26.51 7.61
C ASN A 510 4.40 27.80 8.14
N ARG A 511 5.03 28.47 9.11
CA ARG A 511 4.55 29.73 9.69
C ARG A 511 4.46 30.80 8.61
N SER A 512 3.30 31.43 8.46
CA SER A 512 3.16 32.63 7.65
C SER A 512 3.65 33.86 8.43
N ILE A 513 4.63 34.56 7.89
CA ILE A 513 5.28 35.73 8.46
C ILE A 513 5.11 36.90 7.50
N THR A 514 4.59 38.02 7.98
CA THR A 514 4.50 39.24 7.18
C THR A 514 5.86 39.95 7.13
N LEU A 515 6.38 40.18 5.93
CA LEU A 515 7.58 40.98 5.64
C LEU A 515 7.16 42.07 4.65
N GLY A 516 7.21 43.33 5.07
CA GLY A 516 6.65 44.43 4.28
C GLY A 516 5.17 44.24 3.99
N LYS A 517 4.80 44.13 2.71
CA LYS A 517 3.43 43.90 2.23
C LYS A 517 3.15 42.44 1.85
N GLU A 518 4.12 41.55 2.04
CA GLU A 518 4.06 40.18 1.55
C GLU A 518 4.13 39.14 2.67
N THR A 519 3.71 37.92 2.33
CA THR A 519 3.77 36.76 3.22
C THR A 519 4.95 35.88 2.85
N PHE A 520 5.82 35.64 3.83
CA PHE A 520 6.92 34.69 3.78
C PHE A 520 6.57 33.46 4.62
N ASN A 521 6.74 32.27 4.06
CA ASN A 521 6.48 31.02 4.79
C ASN A 521 7.80 30.42 5.29
N ALA A 522 7.87 30.12 6.57
CA ALA A 522 9.09 29.63 7.21
C ALA A 522 8.85 28.41 8.08
N VAL A 523 9.90 27.61 8.27
CA VAL A 523 10.01 26.74 9.44
C VAL A 523 10.47 27.59 10.61
N THR A 524 9.72 27.57 11.71
CA THR A 524 10.04 28.37 12.90
C THR A 524 10.42 27.48 14.08
N ILE A 525 11.55 27.79 14.71
CA ILE A 525 12.08 27.07 15.88
C ILE A 525 12.23 28.07 17.02
N TRP A 526 11.72 27.72 18.19
CA TRP A 526 11.81 28.56 19.39
C TRP A 526 13.26 28.74 19.81
N VAL A 527 13.62 29.99 20.14
CA VAL A 527 14.84 30.28 20.88
C VAL A 527 14.51 30.10 22.35
N LYS A 528 15.29 29.30 23.08
CA LYS A 528 15.19 29.27 24.55
C LYS A 528 15.46 30.69 25.06
N SER A 529 14.45 31.31 25.65
CA SER A 529 14.62 32.56 26.37
C SER A 529 15.38 32.26 27.68
N ASP A 530 16.41 33.05 27.98
CA ASP A 530 17.25 32.95 29.19
C ASP A 530 16.49 33.11 30.53
N GLU A 531 15.16 33.17 30.54
CA GLU A 531 14.34 33.53 31.70
C GLU A 531 13.53 32.39 32.34
N VAL A 532 13.72 31.12 31.96
CA VAL A 532 12.99 30.01 32.63
C VAL A 532 13.94 28.98 33.26
N LEU A 533 14.79 29.47 34.17
CA LEU A 533 15.39 28.67 35.25
C LEU A 533 15.25 29.43 36.58
N LYS A 534 14.00 29.65 36.98
CA LYS A 534 13.62 29.75 38.40
C LYS A 534 12.35 28.93 38.56
N PHE A 535 12.50 27.68 38.97
CA PHE A 535 11.78 27.01 40.07
C PHE A 535 12.25 25.56 40.16
#